data_AF-A0A945L977-F1
#
_entry.id   AF-A0A945L977-F1
#
_cell.length_a   1.000
_cell.length_b   1.000
_cell.length_c   1.000
_cell.angle_alpha   90.00
_cell.angle_beta   90.00
_cell.angle_gamma   90.00
#
_symmetry.space_group_name_H-M   'P 1'
#
loop_
_entity.id
_entity.type
_entity.pdbx_description
1 polymer ?
#
loop_
_entity_poly.entity_id
_entity_poly.type
_entity_poly.pdbx_seq_one_letter_code
_entity_poly.pdbx_strand_id
1 'polypeptide(L)'
;NPNLKENAIEWFSNVVFLGNLQNLDVHFEEHQAAQLRALILDEIYKDLEGNAQHLAIERFLDYEHYFKELMVKHEYSLNAMAHAIFDKYNINDFQGDLFKKKNKPNPVFFNELKNLLSHFNWNWEDYLEKNKLNF
;
A
#
# COMPACT_ATOMS: atom_id res chain seq x y z
N ASN A 1 -16.39 -4.50 -15.51
CA ASN A 1 -14.91 -4.57 -15.51
C ASN A 1 -14.41 -3.14 -15.69
N PRO A 2 -13.49 -2.65 -14.84
CA PRO A 2 -12.97 -1.28 -14.89
C PRO A 2 -12.08 -0.90 -16.08
N ASN A 3 -11.76 -1.83 -17.00
CA ASN A 3 -10.99 -1.55 -18.23
C ASN A 3 -9.65 -0.84 -17.94
N LEU A 4 -8.86 -1.46 -17.06
CA LEU A 4 -7.60 -0.89 -16.57
C LEU A 4 -6.56 -0.80 -17.68
N LYS A 5 -5.88 0.35 -17.72
CA LYS A 5 -4.73 0.59 -18.60
C LYS A 5 -3.45 0.08 -17.95
N GLU A 6 -2.40 -0.15 -18.74
CA GLU A 6 -1.12 -0.64 -18.22
C GLU A 6 -0.55 0.25 -17.11
N ASN A 7 -0.65 1.58 -17.26
CA ASN A 7 -0.18 2.53 -16.25
C ASN A 7 -0.97 2.49 -14.94
N ALA A 8 -2.13 1.81 -14.88
CA ALA A 8 -2.84 1.62 -13.63
C ALA A 8 -2.02 0.80 -12.62
N ILE A 9 -1.06 -0.02 -13.08
CA ILE A 9 -0.17 -0.81 -12.23
C ILE A 9 0.56 0.04 -11.19
N GLU A 10 0.85 1.31 -11.49
CA GLU A 10 1.50 2.24 -10.58
C GLU A 10 0.74 2.36 -9.25
N TRP A 11 -0.59 2.46 -9.31
CA TRP A 11 -1.41 2.52 -8.10
C TRP A 11 -1.37 1.22 -7.31
N PHE A 12 -1.34 0.08 -7.99
CA PHE A 12 -1.24 -1.21 -7.31
C PHE A 12 0.10 -1.32 -6.56
N SER A 13 1.20 -1.05 -7.26
CA SER A 13 2.54 -1.10 -6.69
C SER A 13 2.68 -0.14 -5.51
N ASN A 14 2.21 1.10 -5.64
CA ASN A 14 2.26 2.08 -4.55
C ASN A 14 1.48 1.61 -3.32
N VAL A 15 0.28 1.05 -3.49
CA VAL A 15 -0.51 0.53 -2.36
C VAL A 15 0.20 -0.64 -1.68
N VAL A 16 0.81 -1.55 -2.46
CA VAL A 16 1.60 -2.67 -1.91
C VAL A 16 2.79 -2.16 -1.11
N PHE A 17 3.55 -1.19 -1.65
CA PHE A 17 4.69 -0.62 -0.93
C PHE A 17 4.25 0.11 0.34
N LEU A 18 3.21 0.94 0.27
CA LEU A 18 2.72 1.68 1.44
C LEU A 18 2.22 0.77 2.55
N GLY A 19 1.46 -0.29 2.20
CA GLY A 19 1.01 -1.28 3.18
C GLY A 19 2.16 -1.98 3.88
N ASN A 20 3.25 -2.26 3.16
CA ASN A 20 4.45 -2.88 3.71
C ASN A 20 5.32 -1.90 4.52
N LEU A 21 5.46 -0.65 4.08
CA LEU A 21 6.15 0.39 4.85
C LEU A 21 5.44 0.67 6.17
N GLN A 22 4.10 0.68 6.18
CA GLN A 22 3.32 0.82 7.41
C GLN A 22 3.55 -0.32 8.40
N ASN A 23 3.87 -1.53 7.91
CA ASN A 23 4.16 -2.67 8.77
C ASN A 23 5.56 -2.59 9.41
N LEU A 24 6.45 -1.71 8.95
CA LEU A 24 7.76 -1.52 9.58
C LEU A 24 7.62 -1.12 11.05
N ASP A 25 6.67 -0.22 11.34
CA ASP A 25 6.40 0.27 12.70
C ASP A 25 5.93 -0.84 13.67
N VAL A 26 5.52 -2.01 13.15
CA VAL A 26 5.11 -3.17 13.95
C VAL A 26 6.30 -4.03 14.35
N HIS A 27 7.37 -4.05 13.54
CA HIS A 27 8.49 -4.97 13.69
C HIS A 27 9.79 -4.30 14.13
N PHE A 28 9.89 -2.98 14.02
CA PHE A 28 11.11 -2.23 14.28
C PHE A 28 10.84 -1.04 15.21
N GLU A 29 11.85 -0.61 15.95
CA GLU A 29 11.75 0.65 16.70
C GLU A 29 11.62 1.84 15.75
N GLU A 30 11.02 2.94 16.21
CA GLU A 30 10.73 4.14 15.38
C GLU A 30 11.93 4.62 14.58
N HIS A 31 13.12 4.69 15.20
CA HIS A 31 14.33 5.15 14.53
C HIS A 31 14.82 4.18 13.44
N GLN A 32 14.65 2.87 13.66
CA GLN A 32 15.01 1.82 12.70
C GLN A 32 14.02 1.77 11.55
N ALA A 33 12.72 1.85 11.84
CA ALA A 33 11.65 1.92 10.85
C ALA A 33 11.86 3.13 9.93
N ALA A 34 12.18 4.30 10.50
CA ALA A 34 12.47 5.51 9.74
C ALA A 34 13.71 5.36 8.83
N GLN A 35 14.80 4.77 9.33
CA GLN A 35 16.01 4.51 8.54
C GLN A 35 15.73 3.51 7.41
N LEU A 36 15.07 2.39 7.72
CA LEU A 36 14.76 1.35 6.75
C LEU A 36 13.81 1.87 5.67
N ARG A 37 12.81 2.66 6.06
CA ARG A 37 11.92 3.36 5.13
C ARG A 37 12.70 4.26 4.16
N ALA A 38 13.66 5.05 4.65
CA ALA A 38 14.49 5.89 3.79
C ALA A 38 15.30 5.07 2.79
N LEU A 39 15.94 3.99 3.26
CA LEU A 39 16.71 3.08 2.40
C LEU A 39 15.83 2.40 1.33
N ILE A 40 14.61 2.00 1.69
CA ILE A 40 13.66 1.40 0.73
C ILE A 40 13.27 2.42 -0.35
N LEU A 41 12.99 3.68 0.03
CA LEU A 41 12.63 4.71 -0.94
C LEU A 41 13.78 5.04 -1.89
N ASP A 42 14.99 5.16 -1.35
CA ASP A 42 16.20 5.37 -2.15
C ASP A 42 16.40 4.24 -3.15
N GLU A 43 16.22 2.98 -2.72
CA GLU A 43 16.37 1.80 -3.57
C GLU A 43 15.28 1.70 -4.65
N ILE A 44 14.01 2.01 -4.32
CA ILE A 44 12.88 1.99 -5.27
C ILE A 44 13.11 3.00 -6.40
N TYR A 45 13.72 4.14 -6.10
CA TYR A 45 13.89 5.24 -7.06
C TYR A 45 15.34 5.46 -7.52
N LYS A 46 16.25 4.54 -7.23
CA LYS A 46 17.70 4.68 -7.51
C LYS A 46 18.04 4.89 -8.99
N ASP A 47 17.21 4.34 -9.88
CA ASP A 47 17.43 4.40 -11.32
C ASP A 47 16.88 5.69 -11.95
N LEU A 48 16.20 6.54 -11.15
CA LEU A 48 15.77 7.86 -11.59
C LEU A 48 16.90 8.87 -11.39
N GLU A 49 17.20 9.64 -12.43
CA GLU A 49 18.29 10.61 -12.40
C GLU A 49 17.79 12.04 -12.14
N GLY A 50 18.62 12.82 -11.43
CA GLY A 50 18.41 14.24 -11.20
C GLY A 50 17.05 14.57 -10.57
N ASN A 51 16.33 15.52 -11.17
CA ASN A 51 15.05 15.98 -10.63
C ASN A 51 13.94 14.92 -10.66
N ALA A 52 14.05 13.88 -11.50
CA ALA A 52 13.01 12.86 -11.60
C ALA A 52 12.88 12.03 -10.32
N GLN A 53 14.00 11.72 -9.66
CA GLN A 53 14.02 11.01 -8.39
C GLN A 53 13.32 11.81 -7.29
N HIS A 54 13.67 13.09 -7.17
CA HIS A 54 13.07 13.98 -6.19
C HIS A 54 11.54 14.08 -6.36
N LEU A 55 11.07 14.29 -7.59
CA LEU A 55 9.64 14.35 -7.91
C LEU A 55 8.90 13.04 -7.63
N ALA A 56 9.56 11.90 -7.83
CA ALA A 56 8.98 10.59 -7.53
C ALA A 56 8.82 10.39 -6.02
N ILE A 57 9.82 10.79 -5.23
CA ILE A 57 9.76 10.77 -3.76
C ILE A 57 8.67 11.71 -3.25
N GLU A 58 8.60 12.95 -3.73
CA GLU A 58 7.54 13.90 -3.35
C GLU A 58 6.14 13.32 -3.61
N ARG A 59 5.93 12.74 -4.81
CA ARG A 59 4.68 12.07 -5.16
C ARG A 59 4.38 10.88 -4.25
N PHE A 60 5.39 10.11 -3.88
CA PHE A 60 5.22 9.00 -2.95
C PHE A 60 4.79 9.49 -1.56
N LEU A 61 5.33 10.62 -1.09
CA LEU A 61 4.93 11.22 0.19
C LEU A 61 3.47 11.66 0.18
N ASP A 62 2.96 12.19 -0.93
CA ASP A 62 1.52 12.49 -1.08
C ASP A 62 0.67 11.22 -0.96
N TYR A 63 1.11 10.12 -1.58
CA TYR A 63 0.42 8.83 -1.49
C TYR A 63 0.49 8.23 -0.09
N GLU A 64 1.61 8.41 0.60
CA GLU A 64 1.75 7.99 1.99
C GLU A 64 0.83 8.78 2.91
N HIS A 65 0.71 10.09 2.72
CA HIS A 65 -0.22 10.91 3.48
C HIS A 65 -1.66 10.42 3.29
N TYR A 66 -2.08 10.20 2.04
CA TYR A 66 -3.38 9.59 1.73
C TYR A 66 -3.56 8.21 2.40
N PHE A 67 -2.54 7.36 2.39
CA PHE A 67 -2.62 6.04 3.01
C PHE A 67 -2.73 6.12 4.54
N LYS A 68 -2.04 7.06 5.19
CA LYS A 68 -2.19 7.33 6.62
C LYS A 68 -3.62 7.72 6.98
N GLU A 69 -4.31 8.52 6.16
CA GLU A 69 -5.74 8.81 6.37
C GLU A 69 -6.62 7.56 6.28
N LEU A 70 -6.30 6.63 5.37
CA LEU A 70 -7.01 5.35 5.27
C LEU A 70 -6.73 4.47 6.48
N MET A 71 -5.50 4.44 6.98
CA MET A 71 -5.14 3.72 8.21
C MET A 71 -5.95 4.22 9.41
N VAL A 72 -6.10 5.53 9.58
CA VAL A 72 -6.95 6.11 10.64
C VAL A 72 -8.42 5.65 10.53
N LYS A 73 -8.93 5.49 9.31
CA LYS A 73 -10.34 5.12 9.07
C LYS A 73 -10.60 3.61 9.13
N HIS A 74 -9.61 2.79 8.80
CA HIS A 74 -9.78 1.36 8.54
C HIS A 74 -8.95 0.45 9.46
N GLU A 75 -8.12 1.05 10.31
CA GLU A 75 -7.33 0.49 11.43
C GLU A 75 -6.26 -0.54 11.06
N TYR A 76 -6.51 -1.36 10.04
CA TYR A 76 -5.65 -2.45 9.61
C TYR A 76 -5.11 -2.20 8.20
N SER A 77 -3.81 -2.45 8.01
CA SER A 77 -3.11 -2.24 6.73
C SER A 77 -3.83 -2.90 5.56
N LEU A 78 -4.24 -4.17 5.67
CA LEU A 78 -4.99 -4.86 4.60
C LEU A 78 -6.33 -4.19 4.27
N ASN A 79 -7.05 -3.66 5.26
CA ASN A 79 -8.29 -2.93 5.01
C ASN A 79 -8.00 -1.61 4.29
N ALA A 80 -6.98 -0.86 4.73
CA ALA A 80 -6.57 0.39 4.08
C ALA A 80 -6.11 0.15 2.64
N MET A 81 -5.31 -0.89 2.39
CA MET A 81 -4.87 -1.28 1.04
C MET A 81 -6.05 -1.62 0.14
N ALA A 82 -6.98 -2.46 0.61
CA ALA A 82 -8.15 -2.83 -0.18
C ALA A 82 -9.06 -1.63 -0.48
N HIS A 83 -9.18 -0.68 0.46
CA HIS A 83 -9.89 0.57 0.24
C HIS A 83 -9.18 1.50 -0.76
N ALA A 84 -7.85 1.60 -0.69
CA ALA A 84 -7.06 2.36 -1.66
C ALA A 84 -7.26 1.83 -3.08
N ILE A 85 -7.19 0.50 -3.28
CA ILE A 85 -7.46 -0.11 -4.59
C ILE A 85 -8.91 0.15 -5.02
N PHE A 86 -9.88 -0.01 -4.12
CA PHE A 86 -11.29 0.25 -4.44
C PHE A 86 -11.53 1.69 -4.93
N ASP A 87 -10.88 2.66 -4.29
CA ASP A 87 -10.95 4.09 -4.61
C ASP A 87 -10.20 4.43 -5.90
N LYS A 88 -8.90 4.12 -5.98
CA LYS A 88 -8.03 4.51 -7.13
C LYS A 88 -8.43 3.87 -8.45
N TYR A 89 -9.09 2.71 -8.41
CA TYR A 89 -9.56 2.00 -9.59
C TYR A 89 -11.05 2.26 -9.89
N ASN A 90 -11.70 3.18 -9.16
CA ASN A 90 -13.12 3.51 -9.29
C ASN A 90 -14.02 2.26 -9.31
N ILE A 91 -13.71 1.26 -8.47
CA ILE A 91 -14.39 -0.04 -8.50
C ILE A 91 -15.87 0.11 -8.12
N ASN A 92 -16.21 1.15 -7.36
CA ASN A 92 -17.58 1.50 -7.01
C ASN A 92 -18.53 1.57 -8.24
N ASP A 93 -18.01 1.93 -9.41
CA ASP A 93 -18.83 2.05 -10.61
C ASP A 93 -19.30 0.72 -11.19
N PHE A 94 -18.69 -0.39 -10.77
CA PHE A 94 -18.86 -1.72 -11.36
C PHE A 94 -19.52 -2.72 -10.39
N GLN A 95 -20.08 -2.25 -9.28
CA GLN A 95 -20.86 -3.07 -8.35
C GLN A 95 -22.36 -2.74 -8.40
N GLY A 96 -23.18 -3.58 -7.79
CA GLY A 96 -24.64 -3.42 -7.78
C GLY A 96 -25.10 -2.12 -7.09
N ASP A 97 -26.24 -1.59 -7.55
CA ASP A 97 -26.77 -0.26 -7.20
C ASP A 97 -26.81 0.04 -5.71
N LEU A 98 -27.15 -0.96 -4.88
CA LEU A 98 -27.22 -0.80 -3.43
C LEU A 98 -25.88 -0.37 -2.83
N PHE A 99 -24.78 -1.02 -3.24
CA PHE A 99 -23.44 -0.71 -2.75
C PHE A 99 -22.86 0.51 -3.44
N LYS A 100 -23.14 0.68 -4.74
CA LYS A 100 -22.74 1.85 -5.53
C LYS A 100 -23.23 3.17 -4.89
N LYS A 101 -24.50 3.24 -4.49
CA LYS A 101 -25.09 4.40 -3.80
C LYS A 101 -24.45 4.71 -2.45
N LYS A 102 -23.91 3.69 -1.76
CA LYS A 102 -23.26 3.85 -0.46
C LYS A 102 -21.77 4.20 -0.58
N ASN A 103 -21.21 4.15 -1.79
CA ASN A 103 -19.77 4.22 -2.04
C ASN A 103 -18.97 3.29 -1.11
N LYS A 104 -19.45 2.06 -0.93
CA LYS A 104 -18.82 1.04 -0.09
C LYS A 104 -18.60 -0.23 -0.89
N PRO A 105 -17.45 -0.90 -0.76
CA PRO A 105 -17.21 -2.14 -1.49
C PRO A 105 -18.20 -3.22 -1.06
N ASN A 106 -18.66 -4.02 -2.01
CA ASN A 106 -19.36 -5.27 -1.72
C ASN A 106 -18.49 -6.13 -0.79
N PRO A 107 -19.01 -6.62 0.36
CA PRO A 107 -18.24 -7.39 1.33
C PRO A 107 -17.53 -8.62 0.78
N VAL A 108 -18.16 -9.33 -0.18
CA VAL A 108 -17.55 -10.51 -0.81
C VAL A 108 -16.33 -10.09 -1.60
N PHE A 109 -16.49 -9.10 -2.49
CA PHE A 109 -15.38 -8.54 -3.26
C PHE A 109 -14.26 -8.02 -2.35
N PHE A 110 -14.63 -7.30 -1.30
CA PHE A 110 -13.66 -6.71 -0.38
C PHE A 110 -12.82 -7.77 0.34
N ASN A 111 -13.43 -8.88 0.77
CA ASN A 111 -12.70 -9.98 1.39
C ASN A 111 -11.77 -10.68 0.40
N GLU A 112 -12.23 -10.96 -0.82
CA GLU A 112 -11.36 -11.54 -1.86
C GLU A 112 -10.17 -10.65 -2.20
N LEU A 113 -10.40 -9.33 -2.29
CA LEU A 113 -9.34 -8.36 -2.54
C LEU A 113 -8.31 -8.34 -1.39
N LYS A 114 -8.76 -8.37 -0.13
CA LYS A 114 -7.86 -8.47 1.03
C LYS A 114 -7.06 -9.76 1.02
N ASN A 115 -7.69 -10.89 0.70
CA ASN A 115 -7.01 -12.17 0.58
C ASN A 115 -5.91 -12.10 -0.47
N LEU A 116 -6.21 -11.56 -1.66
CA LEU A 116 -5.22 -11.34 -2.71
C LEU A 116 -4.06 -10.45 -2.24
N LEU A 117 -4.37 -9.30 -1.62
CA LEU A 117 -3.36 -8.34 -1.16
C LEU A 117 -2.46 -8.91 -0.05
N SER A 118 -2.97 -9.83 0.77
CA SER A 118 -2.20 -10.47 1.84
C SER A 118 -0.98 -11.24 1.33
N HIS A 119 -1.01 -11.73 0.09
CA HIS A 119 0.13 -12.42 -0.54
C HIS A 119 1.28 -11.48 -0.91
N PHE A 120 1.07 -10.16 -0.87
CA PHE A 120 2.10 -9.15 -1.13
C PHE A 120 2.71 -8.57 0.16
N ASN A 121 2.25 -9.02 1.33
CA ASN A 121 2.85 -8.61 2.59
C ASN A 121 4.20 -9.29 2.80
N TRP A 122 5.18 -8.51 3.21
CA TRP A 122 6.49 -9.01 3.61
C TRP A 122 6.37 -9.78 4.92
N ASN A 123 6.89 -11.00 4.93
CA ASN A 123 6.95 -11.83 6.12
C ASN A 123 8.19 -11.46 6.95
N TRP A 124 8.07 -10.37 7.72
CA TRP A 124 9.15 -9.88 8.56
C TRP A 124 9.55 -10.86 9.66
N GLU A 125 8.60 -11.59 10.24
CA GLU A 125 8.88 -12.60 11.27
C GLU A 125 9.83 -13.67 10.74
N ASP A 126 9.48 -14.30 9.61
CA ASP A 126 10.31 -15.32 8.95
C ASP A 126 11.66 -14.75 8.47
N TYR A 127 11.67 -13.52 7.96
CA TYR A 127 12.90 -12.86 7.52
C TYR A 127 13.86 -12.62 8.69
N LEU A 128 13.38 -12.06 9.80
CA LEU A 128 14.19 -11.73 10.97
C LEU A 128 14.72 -12.99 11.65
N GLU A 129 13.88 -14.03 11.77
CA GLU A 129 14.27 -15.34 12.31
C GLU A 129 15.42 -15.96 11.49
N LYS A 130 15.28 -16.02 10.15
CA LYS A 130 16.28 -16.62 9.27
C LYS A 130 17.61 -15.88 9.27
N ASN A 131 17.57 -14.55 9.38
CA ASN A 131 18.78 -13.71 9.37
C ASN A 131 19.38 -13.52 10.77
N LYS A 132 18.79 -14.13 11.82
CA LYS A 132 19.24 -14.04 13.21
C LYS A 132 19.40 -12.59 13.69
N LEU A 133 18.54 -11.71 13.19
CA LEU A 133 18.50 -10.31 13.59
C LEU A 133 17.59 -10.23 14.82
N ASN A 134 18.19 -10.08 15.99
CA ASN A 134 17.47 -9.79 17.22
C ASN A 134 17.74 -8.32 17.56
N PHE A 135 16.67 -7.55 17.75
CA PHE A 135 16.72 -6.16 18.21
C PHE A 135 16.52 -6.11 19.72
#